data_AF-A0A497Q9X6-F1
#
_entry.id   AF-A0A497Q9X6-F1
#
_cell.length_a   1.000
_cell.length_b   1.000
_cell.length_c   1.000
_cell.angle_alpha   90.00
_cell.angle_beta   90.00
_cell.angle_gamma   90.00
#
_symmetry.space_group_name_H-M   'P 1'
#
loop_
_entity.id
_entity.type
_entity.pdbx_description
1 polymer ?
#
loop_
_entity_poly.entity_id
_entity_poly.type
_entity_poly.pdbx_seq_one_letter_code
_entity_poly.pdbx_strand_id
1 'polypeptide(L)'
;MCTGKCPGLEKMDIWDSINAVRMTLTVRHGVVHPQLCESDGGAYLEDVLTPGQKVFIGGCAPAMQYKLFRDAFEKRGMDVKTDLVPIDVRDLTTEEAAEKVKTELKKHGYVL
;
A
#
# COMPACT_ATOMS: atom_id res chain seq x y z
N MET A 1 2.63 -3.04 1.76
CA MET A 1 3.60 -2.13 2.40
C MET A 1 4.86 -2.08 1.57
N CYS A 2 5.28 -0.88 1.18
CA CYS A 2 6.64 -0.67 0.68
C CYS A 2 7.58 -0.62 1.91
N THR A 3 8.62 -1.46 1.96
CA THR A 3 9.55 -1.41 3.10
C THR A 3 10.38 -0.17 3.09
N GLY A 4 10.87 0.21 1.90
CA GLY A 4 11.82 1.29 1.63
C GLY A 4 12.84 1.47 2.74
N LYS A 5 14.12 1.11 2.54
CA LYS A 5 15.23 1.64 3.38
C LYS A 5 15.36 3.16 3.18
N CYS A 6 14.31 3.90 3.49
CA CYS A 6 14.07 5.30 3.28
C CYS A 6 13.88 5.90 4.67
N PRO A 7 14.49 7.05 4.97
CA PRO A 7 14.45 7.65 6.31
C PRO A 7 13.04 7.80 6.88
N GLY A 8 12.05 8.08 6.02
CA GLY A 8 10.66 8.23 6.43
C GLY A 8 10.00 6.96 6.98
N LEU A 9 10.59 5.77 6.87
CA LEU A 9 9.98 4.53 7.39
C LEU A 9 10.71 3.97 8.61
N GLU A 10 11.72 4.67 9.12
CA GLU A 10 12.62 4.19 10.19
C GLU A 10 11.94 3.97 11.55
N LYS A 11 10.80 4.62 11.80
CA LYS A 11 10.06 4.52 13.07
C LYS A 11 9.12 3.30 13.15
N MET A 12 8.97 2.58 12.05
CA MET A 12 8.02 1.49 11.91
C MET A 12 8.76 0.18 11.70
N ASP A 13 8.34 -0.86 12.40
CA ASP A 13 8.68 -2.23 11.99
C ASP A 13 7.68 -2.66 10.91
N ILE A 14 8.14 -2.77 9.67
CA ILE A 14 7.28 -3.12 8.52
C ILE A 14 6.67 -4.52 8.69
N TRP A 15 7.40 -5.46 9.29
CA TRP A 15 6.93 -6.83 9.46
C TRP A 15 5.86 -6.91 10.54
N ASP A 16 6.04 -6.24 11.67
CA ASP A 16 5.00 -6.14 12.68
C ASP A 16 3.79 -5.37 12.15
N SER A 17 4.01 -4.32 11.36
CA SER A 17 2.93 -3.53 10.77
C SER A 17 2.06 -4.34 9.81
N ILE A 18 2.67 -5.10 8.89
CA ILE A 18 1.89 -5.93 7.97
C ILE A 18 1.20 -7.08 8.72
N ASN A 19 1.83 -7.64 9.76
CA ASN A 19 1.23 -8.69 10.57
C ASN A 19 0.04 -8.16 11.36
N ALA A 20 0.14 -6.99 11.99
CA ALA A 20 -0.95 -6.33 12.69
C ALA A 20 -2.15 -6.13 11.74
N VAL A 21 -1.91 -5.57 10.55
CA VAL A 21 -2.94 -5.40 9.51
C VAL A 21 -3.57 -6.75 9.14
N ARG A 22 -2.76 -7.77 8.86
CA ARG A 22 -3.24 -9.07 8.37
C ARG A 22 -3.96 -9.91 9.44
N MET A 23 -3.66 -9.67 10.72
CA MET A 23 -4.29 -10.38 11.84
C MET A 23 -5.57 -9.69 12.33
N THR A 24 -5.65 -8.36 12.22
CA THR A 24 -6.73 -7.58 12.84
C THR A 24 -7.73 -7.00 11.85
N LEU A 25 -7.39 -6.96 10.55
CA LEU A 25 -8.22 -6.34 9.52
C LEU A 25 -8.58 -7.35 8.44
N THR A 26 -9.75 -7.18 7.83
CA THR A 26 -10.34 -8.08 6.83
C THR A 26 -9.71 -7.90 5.44
N VAL A 27 -8.38 -8.05 5.35
CA VAL A 27 -7.63 -8.00 4.10
C VAL A 27 -7.44 -9.41 3.53
N ARG A 28 -7.63 -9.58 2.22
CA ARG A 28 -7.42 -10.86 1.55
C ARG A 28 -5.94 -11.26 1.51
N HIS A 29 -5.07 -10.29 1.24
CA HIS A 29 -3.63 -10.48 1.14
C HIS A 29 -2.92 -9.29 1.80
N GLY A 30 -1.81 -9.56 2.48
CA GLY A 30 -0.87 -8.56 2.95
C GLY A 30 0.49 -8.84 2.34
N VAL A 31 1.08 -7.86 1.66
CA VAL A 31 2.37 -8.00 0.98
C VAL A 31 3.33 -6.91 1.43
N VAL A 32 4.57 -7.32 1.62
CA VAL A 32 5.72 -6.44 1.85
C VAL A 32 6.60 -6.50 0.61
N HIS A 33 6.82 -5.37 -0.04
CA HIS A 33 7.73 -5.25 -1.17
C HIS A 33 8.96 -4.41 -0.76
N PRO A 34 10.20 -4.83 -1.06
CA PRO A 34 11.41 -4.10 -0.66
C PRO A 34 11.37 -2.63 -1.05
N GLN A 35 11.23 -2.31 -2.33
CA GLN A 35 11.10 -0.94 -2.82
C GLN A 35 10.09 -0.89 -3.95
N LEU A 36 8.82 -0.64 -3.62
CA LEU A 36 7.76 -0.64 -4.63
C LEU A 36 7.91 0.49 -5.66
N CYS A 37 8.68 1.53 -5.33
CA CYS A 37 8.97 2.67 -6.21
C CYS A 37 10.02 2.39 -7.29
N GLU A 38 10.73 1.26 -7.21
CA GLU A 38 11.75 0.87 -8.18
C GLU A 38 11.14 0.05 -9.33
N SER A 39 11.95 -0.22 -10.36
CA SER A 39 11.50 -0.91 -11.58
C SER A 39 10.92 -2.31 -11.32
N ASP A 40 11.48 -3.06 -10.37
CA ASP A 40 10.97 -4.37 -9.95
C ASP A 40 9.63 -4.25 -9.21
N GLY A 41 9.42 -3.17 -8.46
CA GLY A 41 8.13 -2.84 -7.85
C GLY A 41 7.03 -2.57 -8.87
N GLY A 42 7.36 -1.87 -9.97
CA GLY A 42 6.46 -1.67 -11.11
C GLY A 42 6.09 -2.99 -11.78
N ALA A 43 7.07 -3.84 -12.07
CA ALA A 43 6.86 -5.17 -12.65
C ALA A 43 5.99 -6.05 -11.73
N TYR A 44 6.27 -6.05 -10.43
CA TYR A 44 5.45 -6.76 -9.43
C TYR A 44 3.99 -6.30 -9.48
N LEU A 45 3.72 -5.00 -9.55
CA LEU A 45 2.36 -4.49 -9.67
C LEU A 45 1.70 -4.97 -10.96
N GLU A 46 2.38 -4.92 -12.10
CA GLU A 46 1.84 -5.44 -13.36
C GLU A 46 1.44 -6.93 -13.26
N ASP A 47 2.22 -7.74 -12.55
CA ASP A 47 1.97 -9.17 -12.39
C ASP A 47 0.76 -9.47 -11.48
N VAL A 48 0.59 -8.71 -10.39
CA VAL A 48 -0.43 -9.01 -9.37
C VAL A 48 -1.73 -8.24 -9.54
N LEU A 49 -1.73 -7.16 -10.33
CA LEU A 49 -2.92 -6.32 -10.48
C LEU A 49 -3.99 -7.00 -11.35
N THR A 50 -5.23 -6.99 -10.85
CA THR A 50 -6.43 -7.55 -11.47
C THR A 50 -7.54 -6.48 -11.55
N PRO A 51 -8.22 -6.31 -12.70
CA PRO A 51 -9.33 -5.36 -12.83
C PRO A 51 -10.43 -5.55 -11.78
N GLY A 52 -10.98 -4.44 -11.28
CA GLY A 52 -12.09 -4.44 -10.31
C GLY A 52 -11.68 -4.61 -8.85
N GLN A 53 -10.39 -4.78 -8.55
CA GLN A 53 -9.89 -4.77 -7.18
C GLN A 53 -9.66 -3.34 -6.66
N LYS A 54 -9.78 -3.15 -5.35
CA LYS A 54 -9.26 -1.97 -4.65
C LYS A 54 -7.90 -2.30 -4.03
N VAL A 55 -6.89 -1.48 -4.28
CA VAL A 55 -5.52 -1.72 -3.81
C VAL A 55 -5.14 -0.69 -2.76
N PHE A 56 -4.72 -1.14 -1.57
CA PHE A 56 -4.27 -0.26 -0.49
C PHE A 56 -2.75 -0.36 -0.37
N ILE A 57 -2.04 0.75 -0.56
CA ILE A 57 -0.57 0.77 -0.50
C ILE A 57 -0.10 1.72 0.59
N GLY A 58 0.44 1.16 1.67
CA GLY A 58 1.28 1.92 2.61
C GLY A 58 2.65 2.20 2.00
N GLY A 59 2.96 3.47 1.78
CA GLY A 59 4.19 3.94 1.16
C GLY A 59 4.46 5.43 1.44
N CYS A 60 5.07 6.12 0.48
CA CYS A 60 5.37 7.55 0.58
C CYS A 60 4.14 8.43 0.27
N ALA A 61 4.37 9.71 -0.07
CA ALA A 61 3.30 10.66 -0.31
C ALA A 61 2.34 10.22 -1.45
N PRO A 62 1.02 10.47 -1.33
CA PRO A 62 0.03 10.02 -2.31
C PRO A 62 0.30 10.46 -3.75
N ALA A 63 0.72 11.73 -3.94
CA ALA A 63 1.06 12.26 -5.26
C ALA A 63 2.17 11.45 -5.95
N MET A 64 3.14 10.97 -5.19
CA MET A 64 4.23 10.14 -5.69
C MET A 64 3.75 8.73 -6.03
N GLN A 65 2.94 8.12 -5.17
CA GLN A 65 2.37 6.79 -5.44
C GLN A 65 1.52 6.80 -6.72
N TYR A 66 0.64 7.80 -6.90
CA TYR A 66 -0.12 7.96 -8.14
C TYR A 66 0.79 8.07 -9.37
N LYS A 67 1.86 8.85 -9.29
CA LYS A 67 2.80 9.03 -10.41
C LYS A 67 3.55 7.73 -10.73
N LEU A 68 4.07 7.06 -9.71
CA LEU A 68 4.94 5.89 -9.86
C LEU A 68 4.16 4.66 -10.35
N PHE A 69 2.92 4.49 -9.88
CA PHE A 69 2.16 3.26 -10.14
C PHE A 69 1.17 3.39 -11.30
N ARG A 70 1.01 4.59 -11.88
CA ARG A 70 0.07 4.84 -12.97
C ARG A 70 0.21 3.84 -14.10
N ASP A 71 1.41 3.70 -14.64
CA ASP A 71 1.64 2.90 -15.85
C ASP A 71 1.34 1.41 -15.60
N ALA A 72 1.63 0.90 -14.39
CA ALA A 72 1.29 -0.47 -13.99
C ALA A 72 -0.23 -0.70 -13.89
N PHE A 73 -0.98 0.27 -13.36
CA PHE A 73 -2.45 0.22 -13.32
C PHE A 73 -3.05 0.29 -14.72
N GLU A 74 -2.60 1.23 -15.56
CA GLU A 74 -3.10 1.42 -16.92
C GLU A 74 -2.91 0.17 -17.79
N LYS A 75 -1.72 -0.47 -17.74
CA LYS A 75 -1.43 -1.72 -18.45
C LYS A 75 -2.35 -2.88 -18.05
N ARG A 76 -2.93 -2.81 -16.85
CA ARG A 76 -3.84 -3.82 -16.31
C ARG A 76 -5.31 -3.40 -16.44
N GLY A 77 -5.59 -2.34 -17.19
CA GLY A 77 -6.95 -1.84 -17.43
C GLY A 77 -7.59 -1.24 -16.18
N MET A 78 -6.79 -0.70 -15.27
CA MET A 78 -7.21 -0.07 -14.02
C MET A 78 -6.89 1.43 -14.04
N ASP A 79 -7.59 2.21 -13.23
CA ASP A 79 -7.31 3.64 -13.03
C ASP A 79 -6.68 3.86 -11.65
N VAL A 80 -5.43 4.33 -11.64
CA VAL A 80 -4.68 4.61 -10.40
C VAL A 80 -5.37 5.65 -9.51
N LYS A 81 -6.26 6.51 -10.03
CA LYS A 81 -6.98 7.50 -9.23
C LYS A 81 -8.20 6.93 -8.53
N THR A 82 -8.83 5.91 -9.09
CA THR A 82 -10.03 5.30 -8.51
C THR A 82 -9.72 3.98 -7.82
N ASP A 83 -8.73 3.23 -8.26
CA ASP A 83 -8.51 1.85 -7.83
C ASP A 83 -7.41 1.73 -6.77
N LEU A 84 -6.49 2.69 -6.72
CA LEU A 84 -5.47 2.80 -5.67
C LEU A 84 -5.97 3.68 -4.50
N VAL A 85 -5.78 3.19 -3.29
CA VAL A 85 -5.85 3.97 -2.04
C VAL A 85 -4.42 4.10 -1.51
N PRO A 86 -3.75 5.23 -1.77
CA PRO A 86 -2.41 5.46 -1.26
C PRO A 86 -2.46 5.90 0.21
N ILE A 87 -1.68 5.24 1.05
CA ILE A 87 -1.58 5.52 2.48
C ILE A 87 -0.16 6.02 2.76
N ASP A 88 -0.02 7.29 3.14
CA ASP A 88 1.27 7.83 3.58
C ASP A 88 1.57 7.30 4.98
N VAL A 89 2.54 6.39 5.08
CA VAL A 89 2.94 5.78 6.36
C VAL A 89 4.28 6.30 6.86
N ARG A 90 4.77 7.40 6.28
CA ARG A 90 6.02 8.02 6.71
C ARG A 90 5.90 8.61 8.11
N ASP A 91 6.98 8.47 8.86
CA ASP A 91 7.17 8.97 10.22
C ASP A 91 6.17 8.43 11.26
N LEU A 92 5.42 7.37 10.91
CA LEU A 92 4.49 6.68 11.78
C LEU A 92 5.17 5.54 12.54
N THR A 93 4.68 5.24 13.74
CA THR A 93 4.96 3.95 14.40
C THR A 93 4.15 2.82 13.75
N THR A 94 4.48 1.58 14.13
CA THR A 94 3.72 0.38 13.73
C THR A 94 2.22 0.50 14.03
N GLU A 95 1.87 0.96 15.23
CA GLU A 95 0.48 1.11 15.68
C GLU A 95 -0.25 2.21 14.91
N GLU A 96 0.41 3.35 14.70
CA GLU A 96 -0.14 4.47 13.94
C GLU A 96 -0.39 4.08 12.47
N ALA A 97 0.53 3.32 11.86
CA ALA A 97 0.37 2.81 10.52
C ALA A 97 -0.81 1.82 10.41
N ALA A 98 -0.94 0.90 11.37
CA ALA A 98 -2.06 -0.05 11.41
C ALA A 98 -3.41 0.66 11.59
N GLU A 99 -3.52 1.62 12.50
CA GLU A 99 -4.74 2.42 12.69
C GLU A 99 -5.08 3.29 11.48
N LYS A 100 -4.06 3.76 10.74
CA LYS A 100 -4.27 4.49 9.49
C LYS A 100 -4.82 3.59 8.39
N VAL A 101 -4.27 2.39 8.21
CA VAL A 101 -4.80 1.38 7.27
C VAL A 101 -6.24 1.03 7.61
N LYS A 102 -6.51 0.77 8.89
CA LYS A 102 -7.85 0.50 9.42
C LYS A 102 -8.84 1.62 9.08
N THR A 103 -8.43 2.88 9.28
CA THR A 103 -9.24 4.06 8.97
C THR A 103 -9.56 4.13 7.48
N GLU A 104 -8.58 3.91 6.61
CA GLU A 104 -8.79 3.93 5.16
C GLU A 104 -9.68 2.78 4.68
N LEU A 105 -9.53 1.58 5.24
CA LEU A 105 -10.43 0.45 4.96
C LEU A 105 -11.89 0.78 5.30
N LYS A 106 -12.14 1.34 6.50
CA LYS A 106 -13.49 1.76 6.91
C LYS A 106 -14.09 2.80 5.96
N LYS A 107 -13.31 3.83 5.59
CA LYS A 107 -13.75 4.87 4.64
C LYS A 107 -14.19 4.30 3.29
N HIS A 108 -13.62 3.17 2.89
CA HIS A 108 -13.91 2.49 1.64
C HIS A 108 -14.90 1.32 1.78
N GLY A 109 -15.61 1.23 2.91
CA GLY A 109 -16.72 0.29 3.09
C GLY A 109 -16.31 -1.12 3.52
N TYR A 110 -15.05 -1.34 3.91
CA TYR A 110 -14.61 -2.63 4.43
C TYR A 110 -14.97 -2.76 5.91
N VAL A 111 -15.73 -3.81 6.24
CA VAL A 111 -16.08 -4.19 7.63
C VAL A 111 -14.89 -4.93 8.23
N LEU A 112 -14.52 -4.55 9.45
CA LEU A 112 -13.34 -5.04 10.18
C LEU A 112 -13.73 -5.97 11.32
#